data_AF-A0AAI8XMZ7-F1
#
_entry.id   AF-A0AAI8XMZ7-F1
#
_cell.length_a   1.000
_cell.length_b   1.000
_cell.length_c   1.000
_cell.angle_alpha   90.00
_cell.angle_beta   90.00
_cell.angle_gamma   90.00
#
_symmetry.space_group_name_H-M   'P 1'
#
loop_
_entity.id
_entity.type
_entity.pdbx_description
1 polymer ?
#
loop_
_entity_poly.entity_id
_entity_poly.type
_entity_poly.pdbx_seq_one_letter_code
_entity_poly.pdbx_strand_id
1 'polypeptide(L)'
;MGKDKPQLETLTDQMKGWQAKDADLKISEAGKTKYTNAIKALRAELVSAQTKLAELKQIGDSGAYPSATATKAGLEQNAKTLDETLTAYIAYLDAYNQTVIDACNRMVQSG
;
A
#
# COMPACT_ATOMS: atom_id res chain seq x y z
N MET A 1 -19.03 -4.00 53.12
CA MET A 1 -17.97 -3.46 52.25
C MET A 1 -16.76 -4.39 52.31
N GLY A 2 -16.29 -4.96 51.20
CA GLY A 2 -14.98 -5.64 51.23
C GLY A 2 -14.80 -6.94 50.43
N LYS A 3 -15.50 -7.19 49.31
CA LYS A 3 -15.21 -8.34 48.43
C LYS A 3 -14.62 -8.01 47.06
N ASP A 4 -14.52 -6.73 46.69
CA ASP A 4 -14.15 -6.34 45.31
C ASP A 4 -12.66 -6.01 45.13
N LYS A 5 -11.92 -5.76 46.22
CA LYS A 5 -10.49 -5.37 46.18
C LYS A 5 -9.55 -6.46 45.65
N PRO A 6 -9.62 -7.73 46.10
CA PRO A 6 -8.66 -8.73 45.64
C PRO A 6 -8.86 -9.07 44.16
N GLN A 7 -10.08 -9.01 43.64
CA GLN A 7 -10.35 -9.26 42.21
C GLN A 7 -9.79 -8.15 41.30
N LEU A 8 -9.87 -6.88 41.72
CA LEU A 8 -9.30 -5.75 40.97
C LEU A 8 -7.77 -5.78 40.94
N GLU A 9 -7.12 -6.10 42.06
CA GLU A 9 -5.66 -6.27 42.11
C GLU A 9 -5.21 -7.44 41.22
N THR A 10 -5.94 -8.56 41.26
CA THR A 10 -5.66 -9.72 40.40
C THR A 10 -5.84 -9.40 38.91
N LEU A 11 -6.87 -8.63 38.54
CA LEU A 11 -7.09 -8.14 37.18
C LEU A 11 -5.98 -7.18 36.73
N THR A 12 -5.56 -6.29 37.61
CA THR A 12 -4.49 -5.32 37.33
C THR A 12 -3.16 -6.04 37.10
N ASP A 13 -2.85 -7.06 37.89
CA ASP A 13 -1.61 -7.84 37.72
C ASP A 13 -1.67 -8.79 36.52
N GLN A 14 -2.86 -9.31 36.18
CA GLN A 14 -3.09 -10.02 34.92
C GLN A 14 -2.89 -9.12 33.70
N MET A 15 -3.40 -7.88 33.75
CA MET A 15 -3.21 -6.88 32.68
C MET A 15 -1.74 -6.48 32.53
N LYS A 16 -1.01 -6.28 33.63
CA LYS A 16 0.45 -6.04 33.60
C LYS A 16 1.20 -7.26 33.04
N GLY A 17 0.77 -8.46 33.38
CA GLY A 17 1.32 -9.71 32.84
C GLY A 17 1.08 -9.87 31.34
N TRP A 18 -0.04 -9.35 30.82
CA TRP A 18 -0.32 -9.29 29.38
C TRP A 18 0.51 -8.23 28.66
N GLN A 19 0.75 -7.07 29.30
CA GLN A 19 1.70 -6.06 28.77
C GLN A 19 3.15 -6.58 28.76
N ALA A 20 3.54 -7.39 29.75
CA ALA A 20 4.89 -7.94 29.87
C ALA A 20 5.17 -9.14 28.94
N LYS A 21 4.15 -9.78 28.36
CA LYS A 21 4.31 -10.88 27.40
C LYS A 21 4.42 -10.33 25.97
N ASP A 22 5.66 -10.23 25.53
CA ASP A 22 6.11 -9.44 24.38
C ASP A 22 5.83 -9.98 22.96
N ALA A 23 5.14 -11.10 22.73
CA ALA A 23 5.51 -11.93 21.56
C ALA A 23 4.59 -12.02 20.32
N ASP A 24 3.25 -11.91 20.40
CA ASP A 24 2.40 -12.26 19.22
C ASP A 24 1.72 -11.07 18.52
N LEU A 25 1.64 -9.91 19.17
CA LEU A 25 0.98 -8.71 18.63
C LEU A 25 1.96 -7.61 18.21
N LYS A 26 3.28 -7.83 18.28
CA LYS A 26 4.28 -6.84 17.89
C LYS A 26 4.93 -7.28 16.58
N ILE A 27 4.66 -6.55 15.49
CA ILE A 27 5.46 -6.70 14.27
C ILE A 27 6.87 -6.22 14.59
N SER A 28 7.89 -7.02 14.27
CA SER A 28 9.27 -6.57 14.35
C SER A 28 9.51 -5.46 13.32
N GLU A 29 10.37 -4.49 13.64
CA GLU A 29 10.74 -3.43 12.70
C GLU A 29 11.29 -4.00 11.38
N ALA A 30 11.95 -5.17 11.45
CA ALA A 30 12.39 -5.95 10.29
C ALA A 30 11.22 -6.47 9.43
N GLY A 31 10.14 -6.96 10.05
CA GLY A 31 8.91 -7.38 9.37
C GLY A 31 8.23 -6.21 8.65
N LYS A 32 8.04 -5.07 9.34
CA LYS A 32 7.53 -3.82 8.76
C LYS A 32 8.37 -3.37 7.55
N THR A 33 9.69 -3.39 7.69
CA THR A 33 10.61 -3.01 6.62
C THR A 33 10.46 -3.94 5.41
N LYS A 34 10.34 -5.26 5.63
CA LYS A 34 10.13 -6.22 4.54
C LYS A 34 8.84 -5.95 3.78
N TYR A 35 7.73 -5.73 4.49
CA TYR A 35 6.42 -5.46 3.86
C TYR A 35 6.40 -4.13 3.11
N THR A 36 6.87 -3.05 3.74
CA THR A 36 6.91 -1.72 3.10
C THR A 36 7.86 -1.69 1.89
N ASN A 37 8.97 -2.43 1.93
CA ASN A 37 9.87 -2.58 0.78
C ASN A 37 9.21 -3.32 -0.39
N ALA A 38 8.44 -4.38 -0.12
CA ALA A 38 7.71 -5.08 -1.18
C ALA A 38 6.68 -4.16 -1.87
N ILE A 39 5.95 -3.35 -1.09
CA ILE A 39 5.00 -2.37 -1.63
C ILE A 39 5.71 -1.32 -2.49
N LYS A 40 6.85 -0.79 -2.00
CA LYS A 40 7.67 0.19 -2.73
C LYS A 40 8.25 -0.38 -4.02
N ALA A 41 8.68 -1.65 -4.03
CA ALA A 41 9.21 -2.31 -5.21
C ALA A 41 8.13 -2.41 -6.30
N LEU A 42 6.94 -2.90 -5.95
CA LEU A 42 5.81 -2.95 -6.87
C LEU A 42 5.42 -1.56 -7.39
N ARG A 43 5.37 -0.56 -6.50
CA ARG A 43 5.12 0.84 -6.88
C ARG A 43 6.14 1.33 -7.92
N ALA A 44 7.43 1.03 -7.74
CA ALA A 44 8.48 1.44 -8.67
C ALA A 44 8.31 0.80 -10.06
N GLU A 45 7.93 -0.48 -10.11
CA GLU A 45 7.63 -1.16 -11.38
C GLU A 45 6.45 -0.51 -12.11
N LEU A 46 5.39 -0.13 -11.38
CA LEU A 46 4.22 0.54 -11.95
C LEU A 46 4.55 1.94 -12.47
N VAL A 47 5.36 2.70 -11.73
CA VAL A 47 5.87 4.02 -12.20
C VAL A 47 6.72 3.84 -13.46
N SER A 48 7.57 2.82 -13.53
CA SER A 48 8.36 2.51 -14.74
C SER A 48 7.46 2.17 -15.93
N ALA A 49 6.40 1.39 -15.70
CA ALA A 49 5.40 1.09 -16.74
C ALA A 49 4.67 2.35 -17.21
N GLN A 50 4.33 3.27 -16.30
CA GLN A 50 3.70 4.54 -16.62
C GLN A 50 4.61 5.45 -17.46
N THR A 51 5.91 5.50 -17.16
CA THR A 51 6.89 6.23 -17.98
C THR A 51 6.97 5.68 -19.40
N LYS A 52 7.03 4.35 -19.56
CA LYS A 52 7.03 3.70 -20.89
C LYS A 52 5.73 3.98 -21.66
N LEU A 53 4.60 4.06 -20.96
CA LEU A 53 3.33 4.42 -21.57
C LEU A 53 3.32 5.86 -22.09
N ALA A 54 3.97 6.79 -21.38
CA ALA A 54 4.12 8.17 -21.83
C ALA A 54 4.97 8.26 -23.10
N GLU A 55 5.99 7.42 -23.26
CA GLU A 55 6.76 7.29 -24.51
C GLU A 55 5.89 6.79 -25.67
N LEU A 56 4.96 5.86 -25.39
CA LEU A 56 4.01 5.32 -26.38
C LEU A 56 2.95 6.32 -26.83
N LYS A 57 2.67 7.40 -26.07
CA LYS A 57 1.73 8.46 -26.50
C LYS A 57 2.22 9.21 -27.75
N GLN A 58 3.46 9.02 -28.18
CA GLN A 58 3.99 9.51 -29.46
C GLN A 58 3.68 8.56 -30.63
N ILE A 59 2.44 8.07 -30.74
CA ILE A 59 2.04 7.26 -31.89
C ILE A 59 2.15 8.15 -33.13
N GLY A 60 3.03 7.76 -34.06
CA GLY A 60 3.36 8.53 -35.27
C GLY A 60 2.15 8.85 -36.15
N ASP A 61 2.39 9.54 -37.26
CA ASP A 61 1.33 9.86 -38.22
C ASP A 61 0.73 8.57 -38.82
N SER A 62 -0.60 8.44 -38.76
CA SER A 62 -1.33 7.29 -39.32
C SER A 62 -1.53 7.41 -40.83
N GLY A 63 -1.14 8.54 -41.44
CA GLY A 63 -1.48 8.87 -42.81
C GLY A 63 -3.00 9.00 -43.01
N ALA A 64 -3.44 8.88 -44.26
CA ALA A 64 -4.84 9.14 -44.65
C ALA A 64 -5.74 7.88 -44.68
N TYR A 65 -5.23 6.69 -44.33
CA TYR A 65 -6.03 5.47 -44.36
C TYR A 65 -7.02 5.43 -43.17
N PRO A 66 -8.34 5.33 -43.41
CA PRO A 66 -9.32 5.36 -42.31
C PRO A 66 -9.12 4.28 -41.25
N SER A 67 -8.67 3.08 -41.65
CA SER A 67 -8.35 1.98 -40.72
C SER A 67 -7.17 2.30 -39.82
N ALA A 68 -6.15 2.99 -40.33
CA ALA A 68 -4.98 3.40 -39.56
C ALA A 68 -5.35 4.50 -38.54
N THR A 69 -6.17 5.48 -38.95
CA THR A 69 -6.68 6.52 -38.05
C THR A 69 -7.54 5.92 -36.92
N ALA A 70 -8.44 4.99 -37.24
CA ALA A 70 -9.28 4.33 -36.23
C ALA A 70 -8.45 3.50 -35.25
N THR A 71 -7.45 2.76 -35.76
CA THR A 71 -6.52 1.99 -34.92
C THR A 71 -5.73 2.90 -33.99
N LYS A 72 -5.21 4.03 -34.51
CA LYS A 72 -4.50 5.03 -33.71
C LYS A 72 -5.37 5.59 -32.58
N ALA A 73 -6.59 6.03 -32.89
CA ALA A 73 -7.51 6.54 -31.88
C ALA A 73 -7.83 5.50 -30.79
N GLY A 74 -7.98 4.23 -31.17
CA GLY A 74 -8.17 3.13 -30.22
C GLY A 74 -6.96 2.91 -29.32
N LEU A 75 -5.75 2.96 -29.88
CA LEU A 75 -4.50 2.85 -29.11
C LEU A 75 -4.32 4.02 -28.15
N GLU A 76 -4.61 5.24 -28.58
CA GLU A 76 -4.57 6.45 -27.73
C GLU A 76 -5.57 6.34 -26.56
N GLN A 77 -6.79 5.87 -26.84
CA GLN A 77 -7.79 5.66 -25.79
C GLN A 77 -7.36 4.55 -24.81
N ASN A 78 -6.82 3.44 -25.30
CA ASN A 78 -6.30 2.37 -24.46
C ASN A 78 -5.13 2.84 -23.59
N ALA A 79 -4.22 3.63 -24.16
CA ALA A 79 -3.10 4.23 -23.44
C ALA A 79 -3.60 5.19 -22.35
N LYS A 80 -4.62 6.00 -22.63
CA LYS A 80 -5.24 6.87 -21.63
C LYS A 80 -5.85 6.08 -20.47
N THR A 81 -6.67 5.06 -20.78
CA THR A 81 -7.30 4.21 -19.75
C THR A 81 -6.25 3.50 -18.88
N LEU A 82 -5.17 3.02 -19.48
CA LEU A 82 -4.08 2.37 -18.76
C LEU A 82 -3.34 3.36 -17.85
N ASP A 83 -3.09 4.60 -18.32
CA ASP A 83 -2.46 5.65 -17.53
C ASP A 83 -3.27 6.04 -16.29
N GLU A 84 -4.59 6.19 -16.46
CA GLU A 84 -5.53 6.46 -15.37
C GLU A 84 -5.55 5.31 -14.36
N THR A 85 -5.53 4.06 -14.84
CA THR A 85 -5.51 2.86 -14.00
C THR A 85 -4.21 2.76 -13.19
N LEU A 86 -3.06 2.98 -13.84
CA LEU A 86 -1.75 2.98 -13.17
C LEU A 86 -1.69 4.08 -12.10
N THR A 87 -2.17 5.28 -12.43
CA THR A 87 -2.22 6.41 -11.49
C THR A 87 -3.05 6.08 -10.25
N ALA A 88 -4.25 5.52 -10.44
CA ALA A 88 -5.12 5.12 -9.34
C ALA A 88 -4.48 4.03 -8.46
N TYR A 89 -3.82 3.05 -9.09
CA TYR A 89 -3.21 1.95 -8.36
C TYR A 89 -1.94 2.36 -7.60
N ILE A 90 -1.13 3.26 -8.16
CA ILE A 90 0.01 3.87 -7.46
C ILE A 90 -0.48 4.63 -6.22
N ALA A 91 -1.52 5.45 -6.36
CA ALA A 91 -2.12 6.18 -5.23
C ALA A 91 -2.66 5.23 -4.15
N TYR A 92 -3.28 4.12 -4.56
CA TYR A 92 -3.70 3.06 -3.63
C TYR A 92 -2.51 2.46 -2.88
N LEU A 93 -1.41 2.12 -3.56
CA LEU A 93 -0.21 1.58 -2.92
C LEU A 93 0.43 2.57 -1.94
N ASP A 94 0.39 3.88 -2.24
CA ASP A 94 0.86 4.93 -1.34
C ASP A 94 0.00 4.99 -0.06
N ALA A 95 -1.32 4.98 -0.19
CA ALA A 95 -2.25 4.95 0.94
C ALA A 95 -2.13 3.65 1.76
N TYR A 96 -1.97 2.51 1.09
CA TYR A 96 -1.78 1.21 1.74
C TYR A 96 -0.46 1.16 2.51
N ASN A 97 0.64 1.62 1.90
CA ASN A 97 1.94 1.70 2.57
C ASN A 97 1.88 2.60 3.82
N GLN A 98 1.20 3.75 3.73
CA GLN A 98 1.00 4.62 4.88
C GLN A 98 0.18 3.94 5.98
N THR A 99 -0.89 3.24 5.62
CA THR A 99 -1.71 2.48 6.58
C THR A 99 -0.89 1.40 7.29
N VAL A 100 -0.03 0.68 6.56
CA VAL A 100 0.88 -0.32 7.14
C VAL A 100 1.86 0.34 8.12
N ILE A 101 2.45 1.48 7.76
CA ILE A 101 3.36 2.23 8.63
C ILE A 101 2.64 2.68 9.90
N ASP A 102 1.44 3.25 9.78
CA ASP A 102 0.66 3.75 10.92
C ASP A 102 0.25 2.61 11.86
N ALA A 103 -0.20 1.48 11.31
CA ALA A 103 -0.53 0.29 12.09
C ALA A 103 0.69 -0.24 12.85
N CYS A 104 1.84 -0.35 12.17
CA CYS A 104 3.07 -0.80 12.81
C CYS A 104 3.53 0.17 13.90
N ASN A 105 3.48 1.48 13.66
CA ASN A 105 3.87 2.48 14.66
C ASN A 105 2.97 2.43 15.90
N ARG A 106 1.66 2.20 15.73
CA ARG A 106 0.72 1.99 16.86
C ARG A 106 1.08 0.75 17.68
N MET A 107 1.42 -0.36 17.01
CA MET A 107 1.82 -1.61 17.67
C MET A 107 3.14 -1.48 18.42
N VAL A 108 4.07 -0.65 17.94
CA VAL A 108 5.34 -0.33 18.62
C VAL A 108 5.12 0.60 19.82
N GLN A 109 4.23 1.60 19.72
CA GLN A 109 3.94 2.56 20.80
C GLN A 109 3.03 2.00 21.91
N SER A 110 2.27 0.93 21.64
CA SER A 110 1.41 0.27 22.63
C SER A 110 2.16 -0.70 23.56
N GLY A 111 3.49 -0.82 23.41
CA GLY A 111 4.37 -1.64 24.26
C GLY A 111 5.18 -0.79 25.22
#